data_AF-A0A920UD31-F1
#
_entry.id   AF-A0A920UD31-F1
#
_cell.length_a   1.000
_cell.length_b   1.000
_cell.length_c   1.000
_cell.angle_alpha   90.00
_cell.angle_beta   90.00
_cell.angle_gamma   90.00
#
_symmetry.space_group_name_H-M   'P 1'
#
loop_
_entity.id
_entity.type
_entity.pdbx_description
1 polymer ?
#
loop_
_entity_poly.entity_id
_entity_poly.type
_entity_poly.pdbx_seq_one_letter_code
_entity_poly.pdbx_strand_id
1 'polypeptide(L)'
;MQIKRIARYDQKKSQTELDKLKVKISSINKSLKNITGYTISYLEKIKEKYGSDYPRRTRKKSFDEIRVQDVAKKQKVGWDRKEGFLGLNLKQGSTSIFCSPYDKIVVIRKDGTYQVIRSQKNSLLEKSDKGLKIGFK
;
A
#
# COMPACT_ATOMS: atom_id res chain seq x y z
N MET A 1 -46.66 -48.94 37.78
CA MET A 1 -46.01 -47.61 37.92
C MET A 1 -45.05 -47.69 39.11
N GLN A 2 -43.74 -47.75 38.89
CA GLN A 2 -42.77 -47.95 39.99
C GLN A 2 -42.58 -46.66 40.79
N ILE A 3 -42.76 -46.75 42.11
CA ILE A 3 -42.60 -45.64 43.05
C ILE A 3 -41.10 -45.34 43.18
N LYS A 4 -40.62 -44.37 42.40
CA LYS A 4 -39.22 -43.86 42.46
C LYS A 4 -39.02 -42.76 43.51
N ARG A 5 -40.12 -42.13 43.96
CA ARG A 5 -40.11 -40.80 44.60
C ARG A 5 -39.49 -40.70 46.02
N ILE A 6 -39.17 -41.81 46.69
CA ILE A 6 -38.68 -41.82 48.10
C ILE A 6 -37.38 -42.64 48.26
N ALA A 7 -36.81 -43.18 47.18
CA ALA A 7 -35.59 -43.97 47.29
C ALA A 7 -34.37 -43.08 47.58
N ARG A 8 -33.52 -43.47 48.55
CA ARG A 8 -32.27 -42.76 48.90
C ARG A 8 -31.37 -42.48 47.68
N TYR A 9 -31.45 -43.31 46.64
CA TYR A 9 -30.72 -43.15 45.38
C TYR A 9 -31.18 -41.91 44.60
N ASP A 10 -32.49 -41.69 44.46
CA ASP A 10 -33.04 -40.52 43.76
C ASP A 10 -32.84 -39.24 44.57
N GLN A 11 -32.82 -39.33 45.91
CA GLN A 11 -32.46 -38.20 46.78
C GLN A 11 -30.99 -37.79 46.58
N LYS A 12 -30.05 -38.75 46.52
CA LYS A 12 -28.64 -38.46 46.23
C LYS A 12 -28.47 -37.82 44.85
N LYS A 13 -29.13 -38.36 43.81
CA LYS A 13 -29.07 -37.80 42.45
C LYS A 13 -29.59 -36.36 42.43
N SER A 14 -30.74 -36.12 43.07
CA SER A 14 -31.32 -34.77 43.19
C SER A 14 -30.38 -33.81 43.92
N GLN A 15 -29.71 -34.27 44.98
CA GLN A 15 -28.72 -33.48 45.70
C GLN A 15 -27.53 -33.10 44.80
N THR A 16 -27.01 -34.05 44.01
CA THR A 16 -25.92 -33.76 43.07
C THR A 16 -26.32 -32.78 41.97
N GLU A 17 -27.58 -32.82 41.51
CA GLU A 17 -28.11 -31.87 40.54
C GLU A 17 -28.27 -30.47 41.15
N LEU A 18 -28.75 -30.38 42.39
CA LEU A 18 -28.80 -29.12 43.15
C LEU A 18 -27.40 -28.51 43.32
N ASP A 19 -26.40 -29.31 43.66
CA ASP A 19 -25.04 -28.82 43.84
C ASP A 19 -24.43 -28.33 42.52
N LYS A 20 -24.67 -29.05 41.40
CA LYS A 20 -24.29 -28.57 40.06
C LYS A 20 -24.97 -27.25 39.69
N LEU A 21 -26.25 -27.10 40.03
CA LEU A 21 -27.00 -25.87 39.80
C LEU A 21 -26.42 -24.71 40.62
N LYS A 22 -26.10 -24.92 41.90
CA LYS A 22 -25.47 -23.90 42.74
C LYS A 22 -24.12 -23.44 42.17
N VAL A 23 -23.30 -24.36 41.69
CA VAL A 23 -22.02 -24.03 41.03
C VAL A 23 -22.26 -23.21 39.76
N LYS A 24 -23.22 -23.59 38.91
CA LYS A 24 -23.58 -22.81 37.72
C LYS A 24 -24.04 -21.40 38.08
N ILE A 25 -24.94 -21.25 39.06
CA ILE A 25 -25.42 -19.94 39.53
C ILE A 25 -24.26 -19.08 40.02
N SER A 26 -23.35 -19.65 40.82
CA SER A 26 -22.15 -18.94 41.29
C SER A 26 -21.27 -18.47 40.12
N SER A 27 -21.04 -19.33 39.12
CA SER A 27 -20.26 -18.96 37.93
C SER A 27 -20.92 -17.86 37.11
N ILE A 28 -22.25 -17.92 36.93
CA ILE A 28 -23.03 -16.89 36.22
C ILE A 28 -22.93 -15.56 36.97
N ASN A 29 -23.11 -15.56 38.28
CA ASN A 29 -22.96 -14.34 39.09
C ASN A 29 -21.55 -13.75 39.00
N LYS A 30 -20.51 -14.59 38.95
CA LYS A 30 -19.14 -14.13 38.72
C LYS A 30 -18.97 -13.50 37.34
N SER A 31 -19.54 -14.09 36.30
CA SER A 31 -19.53 -13.53 34.95
C SER A 31 -20.34 -12.25 34.84
N LEU A 32 -21.48 -12.13 35.52
CA LEU A 32 -22.28 -10.91 35.57
C LEU A 32 -21.55 -9.77 36.28
N LYS A 33 -20.80 -10.06 37.35
CA LYS A 33 -19.95 -9.07 38.03
C LYS A 33 -18.79 -8.58 37.15
N ASN A 34 -18.26 -9.44 36.26
CA ASN A 34 -17.20 -9.10 35.32
C ASN A 34 -17.64 -9.34 33.87
N ILE A 35 -18.59 -8.52 33.41
CA ILE A 35 -19.22 -8.67 32.10
C ILE A 35 -18.23 -8.44 30.95
N THR A 36 -17.24 -7.58 31.14
CA THR A 36 -16.20 -7.28 30.13
C THR A 36 -15.31 -8.50 29.92
N GLY A 37 -14.80 -9.12 30.99
CA GLY A 37 -14.02 -10.35 30.90
C GLY A 37 -14.81 -11.52 30.30
N TYR A 38 -16.09 -11.64 30.64
CA TYR A 38 -16.97 -12.63 30.02
C TYR A 38 -17.13 -12.39 28.51
N THR A 39 -17.35 -11.12 28.10
CA THR A 39 -17.51 -10.75 26.69
C THR A 39 -16.25 -11.04 25.88
N ILE A 40 -15.06 -10.72 26.41
CA ILE A 40 -13.79 -11.03 25.76
C ILE A 40 -13.64 -12.54 25.53
N SER A 41 -13.82 -13.34 26.58
CA SER A 41 -13.72 -14.81 26.47
C SER A 41 -14.77 -15.40 25.52
N TYR A 42 -15.97 -14.83 25.48
CA TYR A 42 -17.01 -15.24 24.56
C TYR A 42 -16.63 -14.98 23.10
N LEU A 43 -16.10 -13.78 22.80
CA LEU A 43 -15.63 -13.43 21.47
C LEU A 43 -14.43 -14.28 21.04
N GLU A 44 -13.50 -14.58 21.95
CA GLU A 44 -12.38 -15.49 21.69
C GLU A 44 -12.85 -16.89 21.31
N LYS A 45 -13.85 -17.44 22.02
CA LYS A 45 -14.46 -18.74 21.67
C LYS A 45 -15.14 -18.74 20.31
N ILE A 46 -15.81 -17.64 19.94
CA ILE A 46 -16.40 -17.51 18.60
C ILE A 46 -15.29 -17.51 17.55
N LYS A 47 -14.22 -16.75 17.78
CA LYS A 47 -13.07 -16.68 16.88
C LYS A 47 -12.38 -18.04 16.75
N GLU A 48 -12.23 -18.80 17.82
CA GLU A 48 -11.64 -20.14 17.78
C GLU A 48 -12.54 -21.13 17.04
N LYS A 49 -13.85 -21.10 17.29
CA LYS A 49 -14.81 -22.02 16.69
C LYS A 49 -14.98 -21.80 15.18
N TYR A 50 -15.00 -20.55 14.72
CA TYR A 50 -15.33 -20.22 13.32
C TYR A 50 -14.19 -19.53 12.56
N GLY A 51 -13.11 -19.12 13.22
CA GLY A 51 -12.04 -18.34 12.58
C GLY A 51 -11.34 -19.11 11.45
N SER A 52 -11.25 -20.42 11.56
CA SER A 52 -10.66 -21.30 10.54
C SER A 52 -11.52 -21.38 9.27
N ASP A 53 -12.84 -21.31 9.41
CA ASP A 53 -13.78 -21.42 8.29
C ASP A 53 -13.88 -20.12 7.47
N TYR A 54 -13.49 -18.98 8.07
CA TYR A 54 -13.62 -17.65 7.47
C TYR A 54 -12.27 -16.90 7.40
N PRO A 55 -11.32 -17.34 6.57
CA PRO A 55 -10.04 -16.65 6.39
C PRO A 55 -10.23 -15.30 5.68
N ARG A 56 -9.32 -14.35 5.98
CA ARG A 56 -9.31 -13.03 5.36
C ARG A 56 -9.02 -13.13 3.86
N ARG A 57 -9.97 -12.68 3.03
CA ARG A 57 -9.84 -12.70 1.56
C ARG A 57 -9.01 -11.54 0.98
N THR A 58 -8.93 -10.41 1.70
CA THR A 58 -8.25 -9.20 1.21
C THR A 58 -6.84 -9.06 1.80
N ARG A 59 -5.87 -8.75 0.94
CA ARG A 59 -4.51 -8.42 1.36
C ARG A 59 -4.39 -6.92 1.57
N LYS A 60 -3.70 -6.50 2.62
CA LYS A 60 -3.29 -5.09 2.76
C LYS A 60 -2.13 -4.88 1.79
N LYS A 61 -2.32 -4.03 0.80
CA LYS A 61 -1.25 -3.57 -0.08
C LYS A 61 -1.09 -2.07 0.15
N SER A 62 0.13 -1.63 0.45
CA SER A 62 0.46 -0.21 0.32
C SER A 62 0.44 0.11 -1.17
N PHE A 63 -0.42 1.05 -1.55
CA PHE A 63 -0.31 1.66 -2.86
C PHE A 63 0.78 2.72 -2.74
N ASP A 64 1.96 2.43 -3.25
CA ASP A 64 2.96 3.47 -3.44
C ASP A 64 2.42 4.40 -4.53
N GLU A 65 2.39 5.71 -4.24
CA GLU A 65 2.03 6.73 -5.23
C GLU A 65 3.03 6.66 -6.38
N ILE A 66 2.63 6.04 -7.49
CA ILE A 66 3.47 5.95 -8.68
C ILE A 66 3.61 7.35 -9.27
N ARG A 67 4.74 8.02 -9.01
CA ARG A 67 5.07 9.29 -9.65
C ARG A 67 5.33 9.03 -11.13
N VAL A 68 4.59 9.73 -11.99
CA VAL A 68 4.65 9.55 -13.45
C VAL A 68 6.07 9.77 -14.02
N GLN A 69 6.90 10.55 -13.32
CA GLN A 69 8.30 10.77 -13.66
C GLN A 69 9.16 9.50 -13.63
N ASP A 70 8.90 8.59 -12.69
CA ASP A 70 9.71 7.39 -12.47
C ASP A 70 9.44 6.28 -13.50
N VAL A 71 8.24 6.30 -14.11
CA VAL A 71 7.79 5.28 -15.08
C VAL A 71 7.97 5.73 -16.53
N ALA A 72 8.36 6.99 -16.76
CA ALA A 72 8.49 7.55 -18.09
C ALA A 72 9.66 6.95 -18.88
N LYS A 73 9.40 6.52 -20.13
CA LYS A 73 10.43 5.98 -21.03
C LYS A 73 11.42 7.07 -21.45
N LYS A 74 12.71 6.81 -21.29
CA LYS A 74 13.79 7.71 -21.73
C LYS A 74 13.89 7.70 -23.26
N GLN A 75 13.83 8.89 -23.87
CA GLN A 75 14.00 9.09 -25.30
C GLN A 75 15.36 9.74 -25.58
N LYS A 76 15.95 9.47 -26.76
CA LYS A 76 17.23 10.09 -27.16
C LYS A 76 16.95 11.45 -27.79
N VAL A 77 17.47 12.52 -27.19
CA VAL A 77 17.48 13.87 -27.77
C VAL A 77 18.86 14.11 -28.39
N GLY A 78 18.88 14.51 -29.66
CA GLY A 78 20.08 14.87 -30.40
C GLY A 78 20.28 16.38 -30.47
N TRP A 79 21.54 16.80 -30.58
CA TRP A 79 21.94 18.19 -30.83
C TRP A 79 22.85 18.29 -32.05
N ASP A 80 22.41 18.99 -33.10
CA ASP A 80 23.26 19.32 -34.23
C ASP A 80 23.93 20.69 -34.05
N ARG A 81 25.26 20.67 -33.97
CA ARG A 81 26.11 21.86 -33.81
C ARG A 81 26.18 22.73 -35.06
N LYS A 82 25.88 22.18 -36.25
CA LYS A 82 25.98 22.92 -37.53
C LYS A 82 24.74 23.77 -37.78
N GLU A 83 23.56 23.18 -37.61
CA GLU A 83 22.29 23.86 -37.86
C GLU A 83 21.66 24.48 -36.59
N GLY A 84 22.17 24.15 -35.39
CA GLY A 84 21.64 24.68 -34.14
C GLY A 84 20.31 24.04 -33.73
N PHE A 85 20.08 22.79 -34.13
CA PHE A 85 18.80 22.11 -33.92
C PHE A 85 18.85 21.15 -32.74
N LEU A 86 17.86 21.27 -31.84
CA LEU A 86 17.63 20.38 -30.71
C LEU A 86 16.31 19.61 -30.90
N GLY A 87 16.37 18.28 -30.97
CA GLY A 87 15.17 17.46 -31.17
C GLY A 87 15.38 15.95 -31.04
N LEU A 88 14.28 15.21 -31.14
CA LEU A 88 14.23 13.75 -30.94
C LEU A 88 14.57 12.93 -32.20
N ASN A 89 14.56 13.55 -33.38
CA ASN A 89 14.67 12.87 -34.68
C ASN A 89 15.79 13.49 -35.55
N LEU A 90 17.00 13.64 -35.02
CA LEU A 90 18.14 14.06 -35.85
C LEU A 90 18.85 12.86 -36.48
N LYS A 91 19.12 12.94 -37.78
CA LYS A 91 19.93 11.98 -38.52
C LYS A 91 21.35 12.53 -38.67
N GLN A 92 22.31 11.75 -38.14
CA GLN A 92 23.76 11.81 -38.35
C GLN A 92 24.53 13.02 -37.80
N GLY A 93 25.46 12.74 -36.87
CA GLY A 93 26.56 13.63 -36.46
C GLY A 93 26.46 14.30 -35.08
N SER A 94 25.38 14.07 -34.32
CA SER A 94 25.06 14.80 -33.08
C SER A 94 25.52 14.10 -31.79
N THR A 95 25.93 14.89 -30.79
CA THR A 95 25.98 14.44 -29.39
C THR A 95 24.55 14.14 -28.92
N SER A 96 24.28 12.91 -28.47
CA SER A 96 22.96 12.48 -28.01
C SER A 96 22.91 12.30 -26.50
N ILE A 97 21.78 12.66 -25.89
CA ILE A 97 21.55 12.44 -24.45
C ILE A 97 20.17 11.82 -24.23
N PHE A 98 20.04 11.01 -23.17
CA PHE A 98 18.78 10.40 -22.76
C PHE A 98 17.99 11.35 -21.85
N CYS A 99 16.75 11.67 -22.24
CA CYS A 99 15.87 12.56 -21.51
C CYS A 99 14.49 11.91 -21.34
N SER A 100 13.85 12.10 -20.20
CA SER A 100 12.43 11.82 -20.01
C SER A 100 11.58 12.94 -20.64
N PRO A 101 10.35 12.66 -21.11
CA PRO A 101 9.38 13.67 -21.53
C PRO A 101 9.07 14.74 -20.47
N TYR A 102 9.33 14.44 -19.20
CA TYR A 102 9.12 15.35 -18.07
C TYR A 102 10.35 16.19 -17.71
N ASP A 103 11.52 15.83 -18.24
CA ASP A 103 12.78 16.52 -17.94
C ASP A 103 12.85 17.86 -18.70
N LYS A 104 13.49 18.83 -18.06
CA LYS A 104 13.80 20.13 -18.66
C LYS A 104 15.24 20.12 -19.15
N ILE A 105 15.44 20.55 -20.39
CA ILE A 105 16.75 20.74 -20.99
C ILE A 105 17.15 22.20 -20.82
N VAL A 106 18.30 22.43 -20.18
CA VAL A 106 18.87 23.77 -20.08
C VAL A 106 20.00 23.90 -21.09
N VAL A 107 19.89 24.94 -21.92
CA VAL A 107 20.85 25.31 -22.96
C VAL A 107 21.57 26.56 -22.48
N ILE A 108 22.86 26.43 -22.16
CA ILE A 108 23.70 27.56 -21.75
C ILE A 108 24.55 27.97 -22.95
N ARG A 109 24.47 29.25 -23.33
CA ARG A 109 25.23 29.87 -24.41
C ARG A 109 26.59 30.39 -23.91
N LYS A 110 27.52 30.71 -24.81
CA LYS A 110 28.85 31.23 -24.42
C LYS A 110 28.74 32.63 -23.81
N ASP A 111 27.75 33.40 -24.25
CA ASP A 111 27.42 34.71 -23.71
C ASP A 111 26.83 34.66 -22.29
N GLY A 112 26.72 33.48 -21.68
CA GLY A 112 26.19 33.29 -20.32
C GLY A 112 24.67 33.34 -20.23
N THR A 113 23.97 33.62 -21.34
CA THR A 113 22.52 33.51 -21.42
C THR A 113 22.09 32.04 -21.43
N TYR A 114 20.93 31.74 -20.85
CA TYR A 114 20.40 30.38 -20.79
C TYR A 114 18.95 30.33 -21.30
N GLN A 115 18.58 29.18 -21.86
CA GLN A 115 17.23 28.89 -22.31
C GLN A 115 16.77 27.53 -21.77
N VAL A 116 15.56 27.50 -21.22
CA VAL A 116 14.94 26.27 -20.69
C VAL A 116 13.92 25.75 -21.70
N ILE A 117 14.12 24.52 -22.16
CA ILE A 117 13.28 23.87 -23.17
C ILE A 117 12.72 22.57 -22.58
N ARG A 118 11.42 22.33 -22.80
CA ARG A 118 10.79 21.03 -22.46
C ARG A 118 11.21 20.00 -23.51
N SER A 119 11.57 18.79 -23.08
CA SER A 119 12.14 17.75 -23.95
C SER A 119 11.25 17.34 -25.13
N GLN A 120 9.92 17.55 -25.05
CA GLN A 120 8.99 17.25 -26.13
C GLN A 120 8.99 18.27 -27.28
N LYS A 121 9.52 19.48 -27.09
CA LYS A 121 9.44 20.55 -28.09
C LYS A 121 10.74 20.61 -28.91
N ASN A 122 10.63 20.37 -30.22
CA ASN A 122 11.72 20.67 -31.14
C ASN A 122 11.92 22.18 -31.20
N SER A 123 13.16 22.64 -31.04
CA SER A 123 13.48 24.07 -31.04
C SER A 123 14.71 24.36 -31.88
N LEU A 124 14.62 25.38 -32.71
CA LEU A 124 15.76 25.98 -33.39
C LEU A 124 16.43 26.99 -32.45
N LEU A 125 17.73 26.85 -32.28
CA LEU A 125 18.56 27.81 -31.54
C LEU A 125 19.34 28.66 -32.54
N GLU A 126 19.37 29.97 -32.33
CA GLU A 126 20.08 30.91 -33.19
C GLU A 126 21.60 30.64 -33.16
N LYS A 127 22.27 30.88 -34.31
CA LYS A 127 23.64 30.41 -34.62
C LYS A 127 24.78 31.05 -33.81
N SER A 128 24.47 31.85 -32.81
CA SER A 128 25.44 32.46 -31.91
C SER A 128 25.61 31.54 -30.70
N ASP A 129 26.55 30.58 -30.79
CA ASP A 129 27.41 30.12 -29.67
C ASP A 129 27.76 28.62 -29.69
N LYS A 130 29.01 28.35 -30.06
CA LYS A 130 29.64 27.03 -30.13
C LYS A 130 30.05 26.46 -28.76
N GLY A 131 29.28 26.70 -27.70
CA GLY A 131 29.66 26.32 -26.32
C GLY A 131 28.46 25.88 -25.50
N LEU A 132 27.88 24.74 -25.86
CA LEU A 132 26.69 24.23 -25.20
C LEU A 132 27.05 23.22 -24.09
N LYS A 133 26.70 23.53 -22.84
CA LYS A 133 26.62 22.55 -21.74
C LYS A 133 25.15 22.21 -21.50
N ILE A 134 24.80 20.94 -21.64
CA ILE A 134 23.45 20.43 -21.40
C ILE A 134 23.41 19.86 -19.97
N GLY A 135 22.57 20.44 -19.11
CA GLY A 135 22.32 19.97 -17.75
C GLY A 135 20.88 19.49 -17.59
N PHE A 136 20.68 18.43 -16.79
CA PHE A 136 19.38 17.87 -16.42
C PHE A 136 19.06 18.21 -14.96
N LYS A 137 17.79 18.47 -14.66
CA LYS A 137 17.24 18.44 -13.31
C LYS A 137 15.90 17.72 -13.33
#